data_AF-I0PYI2-F1
#
_entry.id   AF-I0PYI2-F1
#
_cell.length_a   1.000
_cell.length_b   1.000
_cell.length_c   1.000
_cell.angle_alpha   90.00
_cell.angle_beta   90.00
_cell.angle_gamma   90.00
#
_symmetry.space_group_name_H-M   'P 1'
#
loop_
_entity.id
_entity.type
_entity.pdbx_description
1 polymer ?
#
loop_
_entity_poly.entity_id
_entity_poly.type
_entity_poly.pdbx_seq_one_letter_code
_entity_poly.pdbx_strand_id
1 'polypeptide(L)'
;MIHILHGFSNVDSEFKPRNLRQEVHYIESPRTKKRIVGWTIGCFRALCCSRKGETVFCWYDFQAVLLYWMCLLTFQRRNIGCLNILLKKKDTIQNRIVSKMYRKALMSKYFHASVTS
;
A
#
# COMPACT_ATOMS: atom_id res chain seq x y z
N MET A 1 8.78 3.20 13.31
CA MET A 1 9.29 3.81 12.08
C MET A 1 8.16 3.94 11.07
N ILE A 2 8.24 4.88 10.13
CA ILE A 2 7.28 4.98 9.02
C ILE A 2 7.96 4.44 7.76
N HIS A 3 7.28 3.55 7.04
CA HIS A 3 7.73 3.06 5.74
C HIS A 3 6.83 3.62 4.66
N ILE A 4 7.37 4.14 3.56
CA ILE A 4 6.56 4.62 2.43
C ILE A 4 6.90 3.79 1.19
N LEU A 5 5.90 3.04 0.73
CA LEU A 5 5.96 2.20 -0.45
C LEU A 5 5.53 2.99 -1.69
N HIS A 6 6.51 3.29 -2.55
CA HIS A 6 6.32 3.97 -3.82
C HIS A 6 6.18 2.97 -4.96
N GLY A 7 5.47 3.37 -6.00
CA GLY A 7 5.46 2.61 -7.26
C GLY A 7 6.46 3.18 -8.27
N PHE A 8 6.34 2.70 -9.51
CA PHE A 8 7.19 3.15 -10.61
C PHE A 8 6.86 4.55 -11.05
N SER A 9 7.63 5.52 -10.61
CA SER A 9 7.66 6.81 -11.27
C SER A 9 9.02 7.47 -11.11
N ASN A 10 9.64 7.80 -12.25
CA ASN A 10 10.73 8.79 -12.34
C ASN A 10 10.26 10.21 -11.96
N VAL A 11 9.03 10.37 -11.46
CA VAL A 11 8.38 11.64 -11.13
C VAL A 11 8.29 11.87 -9.60
N ASP A 12 8.51 10.85 -8.76
CA ASP A 12 8.18 10.96 -7.32
C ASP A 12 9.38 11.22 -6.40
N SER A 13 10.51 11.70 -6.95
CA SER A 13 11.64 12.20 -6.15
C SER A 13 11.32 13.47 -5.35
N GLU A 14 10.11 14.03 -5.49
CA GLU A 14 9.74 15.32 -4.89
C GLU A 14 9.02 15.23 -3.53
N PHE A 15 8.36 14.10 -3.20
CA PHE A 15 7.69 13.97 -1.89
C PHE A 15 8.65 13.47 -0.80
N LYS A 16 9.62 14.32 -0.44
CA LYS A 16 10.36 14.19 0.81
C LYS A 16 9.77 15.19 1.80
N PRO A 17 8.86 14.78 2.71
CA PRO A 17 8.38 15.67 3.75
C PRO A 17 9.56 16.21 4.56
N ARG A 18 9.85 17.51 4.41
CA ARG A 18 11.07 18.14 4.96
C ARG A 18 11.04 18.37 6.48
N ASN A 19 9.98 17.96 7.19
CA ASN A 19 9.79 18.25 8.61
C ASN A 19 9.11 17.12 9.40
N LEU A 20 9.29 15.85 9.00
CA LEU A 20 8.77 14.75 9.82
C LEU A 20 9.68 14.51 11.03
N ARG A 21 9.10 14.52 12.24
CA ARG A 21 9.80 14.13 13.48
C ARG A 21 10.16 12.63 13.54
N GLN A 22 9.60 11.83 12.65
CA GLN A 22 9.82 10.38 12.59
C GLN A 22 10.65 10.01 11.37
N GLU A 23 11.57 9.06 11.56
CA GLU A 23 12.38 8.52 10.49
C GLU A 23 11.50 7.78 9.46
N VAL A 24 11.66 8.17 8.20
CA VAL A 24 10.89 7.65 7.06
C VAL A 24 11.80 6.79 6.20
N HIS A 25 11.46 5.51 6.08
CA HIS A 25 12.15 4.57 5.21
C HIS A 25 11.39 4.42 3.88
N TYR A 26 12.05 4.76 2.78
CA TYR A 26 11.44 4.75 1.44
C TYR A 26 11.70 3.39 0.79
N ILE A 27 10.63 2.75 0.33
CA ILE A 27 10.68 1.44 -0.32
C ILE A 27 10.14 1.59 -1.73
N GLU A 28 10.95 1.21 -2.70
CA GLU A 28 10.55 1.21 -4.11
C GLU A 28 10.17 -0.20 -4.55
N SER A 29 9.01 -0.29 -5.20
CA SER A 29 8.69 -1.46 -6.03
C SER A 29 9.71 -1.57 -7.18
N PRO A 30 10.07 -2.76 -7.73
CA PRO A 30 10.98 -2.97 -8.90
C PRO A 30 10.30 -3.05 -10.29
N ARG A 31 10.98 -2.55 -11.35
CA ARG A 31 10.32 -2.26 -12.66
C ARG A 31 10.21 -3.57 -13.39
N THR A 32 8.98 -4.02 -13.59
CA THR A 32 8.73 -5.32 -14.22
C THR A 32 7.78 -5.14 -15.39
N LYS A 33 7.85 -6.06 -16.37
CA LYS A 33 6.94 -6.08 -17.54
C LYS A 33 5.46 -6.07 -17.13
N LYS A 34 5.13 -6.63 -15.96
CA LYS A 34 3.78 -6.63 -15.39
C LYS A 34 3.76 -5.82 -14.09
N ARG A 35 3.08 -4.66 -14.06
CA ARG A 35 3.02 -3.74 -12.89
C ARG A 35 2.67 -4.44 -11.58
N ILE A 36 1.74 -5.40 -11.62
CA ILE A 36 1.32 -6.19 -10.48
C ILE A 36 2.50 -6.94 -9.84
N VAL A 37 3.41 -7.50 -10.64
CA VAL A 37 4.58 -8.23 -10.14
C VAL A 37 5.51 -7.28 -9.39
N GLY A 38 5.77 -6.10 -9.96
CA GLY A 38 6.55 -5.05 -9.30
C GLY A 38 5.93 -4.63 -7.98
N TRP A 39 4.63 -4.37 -7.96
CA TRP A 39 3.92 -4.02 -6.72
C TRP A 39 3.95 -5.12 -5.68
N THR A 40 3.79 -6.39 -6.06
CA THR A 40 3.88 -7.52 -5.13
C THR A 40 5.27 -7.62 -4.52
N ILE A 41 6.34 -7.45 -5.30
CA ILE A 41 7.72 -7.45 -4.77
C ILE A 41 7.93 -6.26 -3.83
N GLY A 42 7.41 -5.07 -4.17
CA GLY A 42 7.44 -3.90 -3.31
C GLY A 42 6.72 -4.13 -1.98
N CYS A 43 5.52 -4.71 -2.01
CA CYS A 43 4.76 -5.07 -0.81
C CYS A 43 5.51 -6.10 0.04
N PHE A 44 6.15 -7.09 -0.59
CA PHE A 44 6.95 -8.09 0.13
C PHE A 44 8.17 -7.47 0.80
N ARG A 45 8.89 -6.57 0.12
CA ARG A 45 9.99 -5.79 0.73
C ARG A 45 9.51 -4.97 1.91
N ALA A 46 8.37 -4.27 1.76
CA ALA A 46 7.77 -3.53 2.86
C ALA A 46 7.39 -4.44 4.04
N LEU A 47 6.89 -5.64 3.78
CA LEU A 47 6.58 -6.64 4.80
C LEU A 47 7.83 -7.11 5.56
N CYS A 48 8.93 -7.35 4.84
CA CYS A 48 10.20 -7.81 5.43
C CYS A 48 10.92 -6.71 6.21
N CYS A 49 10.86 -5.46 5.73
CA CYS A 49 11.51 -4.31 6.38
C CYS A 49 10.69 -3.75 7.55
N SER A 50 9.36 -3.93 7.56
CA SER A 50 8.49 -3.39 8.60
C SER A 50 8.23 -4.38 9.74
N ARG A 51 8.32 -3.86 10.97
CA ARG A 51 8.02 -4.62 12.19
C ARG A 51 6.54 -4.53 12.56
N LYS A 52 6.12 -5.39 13.48
CA LYS A 52 4.74 -5.41 13.99
C LYS A 52 4.40 -4.07 14.65
N GLY A 53 3.25 -3.49 14.28
CA GLY A 53 2.79 -2.21 14.80
C GLY A 53 3.39 -0.97 14.12
N GLU A 54 4.35 -1.14 13.21
CA GLU A 54 4.82 -0.04 12.38
C GLU A 54 3.82 0.34 11.29
N THR A 55 3.96 1.57 10.79
CA THR A 55 3.08 2.13 9.78
C THR A 55 3.73 2.07 8.41
N VAL A 56 3.03 1.49 7.44
CA VAL A 56 3.42 1.45 6.04
C VAL A 56 2.41 2.27 5.24
N PHE A 57 2.85 3.39 4.65
CA PHE A 57 2.06 4.16 3.71
C PHE A 57 2.30 3.66 2.29
N CYS A 58 1.24 3.37 1.56
CA CYS A 58 1.29 2.99 0.16
C CYS A 58 0.79 4.14 -0.70
N TRP A 59 1.57 4.47 -1.74
CA TRP A 59 1.20 5.51 -2.70
C TRP A 59 0.03 5.10 -3.60
N TYR A 60 -0.02 3.82 -3.98
CA TYR A 60 -1.14 3.27 -4.76
C TYR A 60 -2.08 2.46 -3.88
N ASP A 61 -3.39 2.60 -4.13
CA ASP A 61 -4.46 1.89 -3.44
C ASP A 61 -4.34 0.35 -3.54
N PHE A 62 -4.00 -0.13 -4.73
CA PHE A 62 -3.82 -1.56 -4.97
C PHE A 62 -2.64 -2.15 -4.18
N GLN A 63 -1.56 -1.39 -3.98
CA GLN A 63 -0.44 -1.82 -3.13
C GLN A 63 -0.87 -1.93 -1.67
N ALA A 64 -1.65 -0.96 -1.16
CA ALA A 64 -2.16 -0.98 0.20
C ALA A 64 -3.01 -2.24 0.46
N VAL A 65 -3.92 -2.54 -0.45
CA VAL A 65 -4.80 -3.72 -0.33
C VAL A 65 -3.99 -5.01 -0.44
N LEU A 66 -3.06 -5.11 -1.39
CA LEU A 66 -2.17 -6.29 -1.47
C LEU A 66 -1.37 -6.49 -0.19
N LEU A 67 -0.77 -5.44 0.35
CA LEU A 67 0.01 -5.49 1.59
C LEU A 67 -0.86 -5.95 2.77
N TYR A 68 -2.12 -5.47 2.85
CA TYR A 68 -3.07 -5.92 3.87
C TYR A 68 -3.33 -7.42 3.79
N TRP A 69 -3.58 -7.93 2.59
CA TRP A 69 -3.80 -9.37 2.39
C TRP A 69 -2.53 -10.19 2.68
N MET A 70 -1.35 -9.72 2.30
CA MET A 70 -0.08 -10.35 2.66
C MET A 70 0.15 -10.39 4.17
N CYS A 71 -0.14 -9.29 4.87
CA CYS A 71 -0.08 -9.20 6.33
C CYS A 71 -1.05 -10.19 7.00
N LEU A 72 -2.27 -10.30 6.46
CA LEU A 72 -3.28 -11.23 6.96
C LEU A 72 -2.84 -12.68 6.78
N LEU A 73 -2.30 -13.04 5.61
CA LEU A 73 -1.82 -14.40 5.31
C LEU A 73 -0.58 -14.79 6.12
N THR A 74 0.30 -13.84 6.40
CA THR A 74 1.51 -14.06 7.20
C THR A 74 1.27 -13.90 8.70
N PHE A 75 0.03 -13.61 9.14
CA PHE A 75 -0.34 -13.32 10.54
C PHE A 75 0.43 -12.15 11.17
N GLN A 76 1.07 -11.32 10.37
CA GLN A 76 1.89 -10.23 10.84
C GLN A 76 1.13 -8.91 10.69
N ARG A 77 0.85 -8.23 11.81
CA ARG A 77 0.00 -7.02 11.84
C ARG A 77 0.81 -5.74 11.65
N ARG A 78 0.41 -4.90 10.68
CA ARG A 78 0.96 -3.55 10.44
C ARG A 78 -0.16 -2.55 10.27
N ASN A 79 0.12 -1.30 10.62
CA ASN A 79 -0.74 -0.19 10.29
C ASN A 79 -0.49 0.18 8.83
N ILE A 80 -1.52 0.12 7.99
CA ILE A 80 -1.40 0.39 6.56
C ILE A 80 -2.13 1.71 6.29
N GLY A 81 -1.40 2.67 5.75
CA GLY A 81 -1.93 3.94 5.26
C GLY A 81 -2.06 3.89 3.75
N CYS A 82 -3.26 4.12 3.23
CA CYS A 82 -3.53 4.21 1.80
C CYS A 82 -3.74 5.69 1.44
N LEU A 83 -2.92 6.21 0.53
CA LEU A 83 -3.12 7.55 -0.01
C LEU A 83 -4.09 7.46 -1.19
N ASN A 84 -5.25 8.11 -1.07
CA ASN A 84 -6.26 8.28 -2.11
C ASN A 84 -6.79 6.97 -2.75
N ILE A 85 -7.94 6.48 -2.27
CA ILE A 85 -8.59 5.31 -2.88
C ILE A 85 -9.36 5.72 -4.13
N LEU A 86 -8.89 5.29 -5.30
CA LEU A 86 -9.58 5.50 -6.57
C LEU A 86 -10.41 4.27 -6.94
N LEU A 87 -11.57 4.10 -6.30
CA LEU A 87 -12.54 3.06 -6.67
C LEU A 87 -13.24 3.41 -7.99
N LYS A 88 -12.62 3.07 -9.13
CA LYS A 88 -13.30 3.09 -10.43
C LYS A 88 -14.40 2.03 -10.45
N LYS A 89 -15.66 2.45 -10.39
CA LYS A 89 -16.82 1.57 -10.61
C LYS A 89 -16.81 1.12 -12.07
N LYS A 90 -16.45 -0.14 -12.29
CA LYS A 90 -16.63 -0.83 -13.57
C LYS A 90 -17.29 -2.16 -13.28
N ASP A 91 -18.46 -2.41 -13.84
CA ASP A 91 -19.28 -3.60 -13.59
C ASP A 91 -18.73 -4.81 -14.33
N THR A 92 -17.61 -5.33 -13.84
CA THR A 92 -17.03 -6.59 -14.29
C THR A 92 -16.90 -7.52 -13.10
N ILE A 93 -17.07 -8.83 -13.30
CA ILE A 93 -17.01 -9.86 -12.23
C ILE A 93 -15.71 -9.75 -11.42
N GLN A 94 -14.57 -9.50 -12.10
CA GLN A 94 -13.28 -9.27 -11.46
C GLN A 94 -13.31 -8.07 -10.50
N ASN A 95 -13.92 -6.97 -10.92
CA ASN A 95 -14.05 -5.77 -10.10
C ASN A 95 -14.94 -6.00 -8.87
N ARG A 96 -15.95 -6.88 -8.96
CA ARG A 96 -16.78 -7.25 -7.81
C ARG A 96 -15.96 -8.00 -6.76
N ILE A 97 -15.04 -8.87 -7.17
CA ILE A 97 -14.11 -9.57 -6.27
C ILE A 97 -13.14 -8.57 -5.64
N VAL A 98 -12.53 -7.70 -6.45
CA VAL A 98 -11.61 -6.66 -5.96
C VAL A 98 -12.32 -5.73 -4.97
N SER A 99 -13.56 -5.33 -5.26
CA SER A 99 -14.38 -4.49 -4.38
C SER A 99 -14.63 -5.15 -3.02
N LYS A 100 -14.86 -6.48 -2.98
CA LYS A 100 -14.96 -7.22 -1.71
C LYS A 100 -13.63 -7.23 -0.96
N MET A 101 -12.51 -7.41 -1.66
CA MET A 101 -11.17 -7.36 -1.06
C MET A 101 -10.86 -6.00 -0.45
N TYR A 102 -11.15 -4.93 -1.18
CA TYR A 102 -11.01 -3.55 -0.73
C TYR A 102 -11.89 -3.28 0.47
N ARG A 103 -13.17 -3.65 0.41
CA ARG A 103 -14.10 -3.47 1.52
C ARG A 103 -13.62 -4.16 2.79
N LYS A 104 -13.10 -5.39 2.69
CA LYS A 104 -12.56 -6.12 3.84
C LYS A 104 -11.29 -5.47 4.40
N ALA A 105 -10.44 -4.90 3.53
CA ALA A 105 -9.27 -4.14 3.98
C ALA A 105 -9.70 -2.86 4.71
N LEU A 106 -10.62 -2.09 4.13
CA LEU A 106 -11.13 -0.82 4.68
C LEU A 106 -11.87 -0.95 6.00
N MET A 107 -12.55 -2.07 6.23
CA MET A 107 -13.22 -2.32 7.51
C MET A 107 -12.24 -2.73 8.64
N SER A 108 -10.96 -2.91 8.34
CA SER A 108 -9.96 -3.29 9.32
C SER A 108 -9.45 -2.09 10.11
N LYS A 109 -9.35 -2.24 11.44
CA LYS A 109 -8.78 -1.21 12.34
C LYS A 109 -7.34 -0.80 11.99
N TYR A 110 -6.62 -1.67 11.29
CA TYR A 110 -5.23 -1.45 10.90
C TYR A 110 -5.08 -0.82 9.51
N PHE A 111 -6.17 -0.49 8.82
CA PHE A 111 -6.14 0.11 7.49
C PHE A 111 -6.76 1.51 7.54
N HIS A 112 -5.96 2.53 7.24
CA HIS A 112 -6.39 3.91 7.17
C HIS A 112 -6.28 4.39 5.73
N ALA A 113 -7.30 5.08 5.23
CA ALA A 113 -7.29 5.59 3.88
C ALA A 113 -7.71 7.05 3.83
N SER A 114 -7.00 7.84 3.04
CA SER A 114 -7.52 9.14 2.61
C SER A 114 -8.37 8.96 1.36
N VAL A 115 -9.44 9.73 1.28
CA VAL A 115 -10.30 9.86 0.09
C VAL A 115 -10.16 11.28 -0.41
N THR A 116 -9.83 11.45 -1.69
CA THR A 116 -9.94 12.74 -2.37
C THR A 116 -11.27 12.74 -3.10
N SER A 117 -12.17 13.66 -2.74
CA SER A 117 -13.44 13.89 -3.44
C SER A 117 -13.23 14.55 -4.80
#